data_AF-A0A382NPR4-F1
#
_entry.id   AF-A0A382NPR4-F1
#
_cell.length_a   1.000
_cell.length_b   1.000
_cell.length_c   1.000
_cell.angle_alpha   90.00
_cell.angle_beta   90.00
_cell.angle_gamma   90.00
#
_symmetry.space_group_name_H-M   'P 1'
#
loop_
_entity.id
_entity.type
_entity.pdbx_description
1 polymer ?
#
loop_
_entity_poly.entity_id
_entity_poly.type
_entity_poly.pdbx_seq_one_letter_code
_entity_poly.pdbx_strand_id
1 'polypeptide(L)'
;NFEKAWYLQTERAMGNHVPKGCPDFKLLLYGEIAKIGFQVDRLLSKVNRHKVHFIYFDDFINKTDKIIQNVFNFLELTPNLQIDYQIHNKTKRIKYPQFTKMVNIALGVKKSLGIKSTFGIADRIHNKNITDETPKQLSSSTLRVLADYFENDIQTLSNLLNKDFSKWNLNK
;
A
#
# COMPACT_ATOMS: atom_id res chain seq x y z
N ASN A 1 -12.77 3.11 10.59
CA ASN A 1 -13.27 2.80 9.23
C ASN A 1 -12.60 3.78 8.27
N PHE A 2 -12.20 3.32 7.08
CA PHE A 2 -11.53 4.12 6.05
C PHE A 2 -12.37 5.33 5.63
N GLU A 3 -13.66 5.15 5.38
CA GLU A 3 -14.56 6.22 4.92
C GLU A 3 -14.56 7.44 5.87
N LYS A 4 -14.67 7.21 7.18
CA LYS A 4 -14.53 8.28 8.18
C LYS A 4 -13.17 8.97 8.11
N ALA A 5 -12.10 8.21 7.89
CA ALA A 5 -10.75 8.76 7.79
C ALA A 5 -10.57 9.59 6.49
N TRP A 6 -11.18 9.15 5.39
CA TRP A 6 -11.23 9.87 4.12
C TRP A 6 -11.90 11.23 4.27
N TYR A 7 -13.10 11.29 4.87
CA TYR A 7 -13.79 12.57 5.05
C TYR A 7 -13.11 13.51 6.07
N LEU A 8 -12.38 12.97 7.04
CA LEU A 8 -11.61 13.78 7.99
C LEU A 8 -10.32 14.37 7.40
N GLN A 9 -9.92 14.00 6.18
CA GLN A 9 -8.63 14.43 5.65
C GLN A 9 -8.55 15.96 5.45
N THR A 10 -9.65 16.61 5.10
CA THR A 10 -9.70 18.08 4.94
C THR A 10 -9.49 18.79 6.27
N GLU A 11 -10.19 18.35 7.33
CA GLU A 11 -9.98 18.87 8.68
C GLU A 11 -8.55 18.62 9.18
N ARG A 12 -7.99 17.44 8.88
CA ARG A 12 -6.61 17.09 9.23
C ARG A 12 -5.58 17.94 8.50
N ALA A 13 -5.87 18.38 7.29
CA ALA A 13 -5.01 19.33 6.57
C ALA A 13 -4.93 20.69 7.30
N MET A 14 -5.97 21.04 8.06
CA MET A 14 -6.02 22.25 8.90
C MET A 14 -5.46 22.03 10.31
N GLY A 15 -4.94 20.82 10.61
CA GLY A 15 -4.44 20.45 11.93
C GLY A 15 -5.53 19.94 12.90
N ASN A 16 -6.79 19.94 12.49
CA ASN A 16 -7.90 19.43 13.31
C ASN A 16 -7.98 17.90 13.25
N HIS A 17 -8.44 17.26 14.33
CA HIS A 17 -8.66 15.81 14.37
C HIS A 17 -7.44 14.95 13.96
N VAL A 18 -6.23 15.49 14.12
CA VAL A 18 -4.96 14.77 13.96
C VAL A 18 -4.74 13.94 15.23
N PRO A 19 -4.58 12.60 15.12
CA PRO A 19 -4.29 11.76 16.28
C PRO A 19 -2.97 12.18 16.95
N LYS A 20 -2.94 12.22 18.29
CA LYS A 20 -1.77 12.66 19.08
C LYS A 20 -0.46 11.91 18.78
N GLY A 21 -0.55 10.66 18.31
CA GLY A 21 0.60 9.84 17.94
C GLY A 21 0.98 9.90 16.45
N CYS A 22 0.35 10.78 15.66
CA CYS A 22 0.67 10.94 14.26
C CYS A 22 1.93 11.80 14.10
N PRO A 23 3.03 11.29 13.53
CA PRO A 23 4.28 12.03 13.41
C PRO A 23 4.19 13.18 12.39
N ASP A 24 3.35 13.03 11.35
CA ASP A 24 3.09 14.05 10.34
C ASP A 24 1.66 13.89 9.81
N PHE A 25 0.85 14.96 9.90
CA PHE A 25 -0.54 14.96 9.42
C PHE A 25 -0.65 14.70 7.91
N LYS A 26 0.40 14.99 7.13
CA LYS A 26 0.43 14.71 5.68
C LYS A 26 0.19 13.24 5.37
N LEU A 27 0.59 12.34 6.28
CA LEU A 27 0.35 10.89 6.18
C LEU A 27 -1.15 10.52 6.22
N LEU A 28 -2.00 11.47 6.62
CA LEU A 28 -3.45 11.30 6.72
C LEU A 28 -4.21 11.97 5.56
N LEU A 29 -3.50 12.60 4.63
CA LEU A 29 -4.06 13.25 3.45
C LEU A 29 -4.12 12.26 2.28
N TYR A 30 -5.00 11.26 2.43
CA TYR A 30 -5.09 10.11 1.52
C TYR A 30 -5.26 10.51 0.05
N GLY A 31 -6.07 11.52 -0.23
CA GLY A 31 -6.28 12.07 -1.56
C GLY A 31 -5.00 12.62 -2.17
N GLU A 32 -4.29 13.48 -1.44
CA GLU A 32 -3.04 14.07 -1.92
C GLU A 32 -1.92 13.03 -2.09
N ILE A 33 -1.84 12.04 -1.21
CA ILE A 33 -0.85 10.96 -1.30
C ILE A 33 -1.09 10.13 -2.56
N ALA A 34 -2.35 9.82 -2.87
CA ALA A 34 -2.71 8.88 -3.92
C ALA A 34 -2.91 9.52 -5.31
N LYS A 35 -2.68 10.83 -5.47
CA LYS A 35 -2.66 11.53 -6.77
C LYS A 35 -1.40 11.20 -7.58
N ILE A 36 -1.34 9.99 -8.15
CA ILE A 36 -0.16 9.49 -8.87
C ILE A 36 0.13 10.32 -10.12
N GLY A 37 -0.89 10.78 -10.85
CA GLY A 37 -0.74 11.65 -12.01
C GLY A 37 0.05 12.91 -11.67
N PHE A 38 -0.35 13.60 -10.61
CA PHE A 38 0.35 14.75 -10.05
C PHE A 38 1.79 14.41 -9.63
N GLN A 39 2.02 13.27 -8.96
CA GLN A 39 3.38 12.88 -8.55
C GLN A 39 4.28 12.61 -9.76
N VAL A 40 3.75 11.98 -10.81
CA VAL A 40 4.47 11.68 -12.05
C VAL A 40 4.78 12.96 -12.81
N ASP A 41 3.82 13.87 -12.94
CA ASP A 41 4.02 15.18 -13.55
C ASP A 41 5.15 15.96 -12.85
N ARG A 42 5.08 16.01 -11.51
CA ARG A 42 6.10 16.65 -10.68
C ARG A 42 7.49 15.99 -10.81
N LEU A 43 7.55 14.67 -11.03
CA LEU A 43 8.82 13.98 -11.29
C LEU A 43 9.36 14.35 -12.68
N LEU A 44 8.53 14.29 -13.71
CA LEU A 44 8.94 14.49 -15.10
C LEU A 44 9.26 15.96 -15.43
N SER A 45 8.70 16.92 -14.68
CA SER A 45 9.11 18.33 -14.75
C SER A 45 10.54 18.59 -14.26
N LYS A 46 11.16 17.64 -13.54
CA LYS A 46 12.52 17.75 -12.98
C LYS A 46 13.51 16.74 -13.56
N VAL A 47 13.01 15.60 -14.02
CA VAL A 47 13.84 14.48 -14.47
C VAL A 47 13.44 14.12 -15.89
N ASN A 48 14.42 14.09 -16.79
CA ASN A 48 14.20 13.68 -18.17
C ASN A 48 13.54 12.30 -18.24
N ARG A 49 12.50 12.17 -19.08
CA ARG A 49 11.67 10.97 -19.20
C ARG A 49 12.46 9.67 -19.41
N HIS A 50 13.57 9.71 -20.15
CA HIS A 50 14.42 8.54 -20.44
C HIS A 50 15.18 8.03 -19.20
N LYS A 51 15.31 8.83 -18.14
CA LYS A 51 15.92 8.44 -16.85
C LYS A 51 14.90 7.86 -15.86
N VAL A 52 13.66 7.64 -16.31
CA VAL A 52 12.57 7.14 -15.46
C VAL A 52 12.00 5.85 -16.08
N HIS A 53 12.06 4.76 -15.33
CA HIS A 53 11.43 3.51 -15.69
C HIS A 53 10.15 3.30 -14.87
N PHE A 54 9.01 3.17 -15.55
CA PHE A 54 7.73 2.91 -14.89
C PHE A 54 7.43 1.42 -14.91
N ILE A 55 7.15 0.86 -13.72
CA ILE A 55 6.73 -0.52 -13.55
C ILE A 55 5.27 -0.52 -13.12
N TYR A 56 4.43 -1.25 -13.86
CA TYR A 56 3.04 -1.47 -13.50
C TYR A 56 2.93 -2.72 -12.65
N PHE A 57 2.31 -2.60 -11.48
CA PHE A 57 2.29 -3.69 -10.52
C PHE A 57 1.56 -4.94 -11.04
N ASP A 58 0.46 -4.75 -11.79
CA ASP A 58 -0.25 -5.87 -12.43
C ASP A 58 0.64 -6.59 -13.45
N ASP A 59 1.42 -5.85 -14.25
CA ASP A 59 2.37 -6.45 -15.20
C ASP A 59 3.53 -7.12 -14.46
N PHE A 60 3.98 -6.55 -13.34
CA PHE A 60 5.02 -7.13 -12.50
C PHE A 60 4.60 -8.46 -11.90
N ILE A 61 3.38 -8.58 -11.36
CA ILE A 61 2.88 -9.84 -10.83
C ILE A 61 2.68 -10.88 -11.94
N ASN A 62 2.10 -10.47 -13.08
CA ASN A 62 1.72 -11.42 -14.13
C ASN A 62 2.90 -11.81 -15.05
N LYS A 63 3.97 -11.00 -15.09
CA LYS A 63 5.10 -11.15 -16.03
C LYS A 63 6.42 -10.74 -15.35
N THR A 64 6.66 -11.22 -14.13
CA THR A 64 7.82 -10.86 -13.28
C THR A 64 9.15 -10.92 -14.04
N ASP A 65 9.44 -12.04 -14.71
CA ASP A 65 10.66 -12.23 -15.51
C ASP A 65 10.86 -11.10 -16.52
N LYS A 66 9.83 -10.85 -17.33
CA LYS A 66 9.89 -9.82 -18.37
C LYS A 66 10.14 -8.44 -17.78
N ILE A 67 9.47 -8.09 -16.68
CA ILE A 67 9.65 -6.79 -16.03
C ILE A 67 11.07 -6.64 -15.49
N ILE A 68 11.63 -7.69 -14.89
CA ILE A 68 13.00 -7.64 -14.38
C ILE A 68 14.02 -7.51 -15.51
N GLN A 69 13.83 -8.22 -16.62
CA GLN A 69 14.66 -8.04 -17.81
C GLN A 69 14.57 -6.60 -18.35
N ASN A 70 13.38 -5.99 -18.33
CA ASN A 70 13.23 -4.57 -18.70
C ASN A 70 13.99 -3.63 -17.75
N VAL A 71 14.02 -3.94 -16.45
CA VAL A 71 14.80 -3.18 -15.46
C VAL A 71 16.28 -3.32 -15.72
N PHE A 72 16.78 -4.52 -16.02
CA PHE A 72 18.18 -4.72 -16.40
C PHE A 72 18.57 -3.95 -17.66
N ASN A 73 17.73 -4.00 -18.69
CA ASN A 73 17.96 -3.23 -19.91
C ASN A 73 17.96 -1.71 -19.63
N PHE A 74 17.06 -1.23 -18.79
CA PHE A 74 17.02 0.19 -18.39
C PHE A 74 18.25 0.62 -17.58
N LEU A 75 18.77 -0.26 -16.73
CA LEU A 75 19.99 -0.02 -15.94
C LEU A 75 21.28 -0.36 -16.70
N GLU A 76 21.18 -0.79 -17.97
CA GLU A 76 22.30 -1.22 -18.80
C GLU A 76 23.12 -2.36 -18.15
N LEU A 77 22.44 -3.28 -17.47
CA LEU A 77 23.04 -4.45 -16.81
C LEU A 77 22.93 -5.70 -17.67
N THR A 78 23.99 -6.52 -17.68
CA THR A 78 23.98 -7.82 -18.34
C THR A 78 23.12 -8.81 -17.54
N PRO A 79 22.14 -9.52 -18.14
CA PRO A 79 21.19 -10.39 -17.45
C PRO A 79 21.74 -11.66 -16.77
N ASN A 80 23.04 -11.75 -16.51
CA ASN A 80 23.72 -13.01 -16.16
C ASN A 80 23.50 -13.47 -14.71
N LEU A 81 22.37 -13.11 -14.10
CA LEU A 81 22.00 -13.45 -12.73
C LEU A 81 20.81 -14.40 -12.77
N GLN A 82 20.96 -15.59 -12.19
CA GLN A 82 19.81 -16.42 -11.81
C GLN A 82 19.08 -15.71 -10.67
N ILE A 83 17.81 -15.38 -10.88
CA ILE A 83 16.98 -14.71 -9.87
C ILE A 83 15.97 -15.71 -9.33
N ASP A 84 15.91 -15.83 -8.01
CA ASP A 84 14.91 -16.63 -7.32
C ASP A 84 13.69 -15.76 -6.97
N TYR A 85 12.51 -16.13 -7.47
CA TYR A 85 11.26 -15.37 -7.32
C TYR A 85 10.42 -15.79 -6.11
N GLN A 86 11.07 -16.13 -4.99
CA GLN A 86 10.35 -16.52 -3.78
C GLN A 86 9.52 -15.38 -3.20
N ILE A 87 8.21 -15.62 -3.01
CA ILE A 87 7.32 -14.69 -2.34
C ILE A 87 7.43 -14.89 -0.82
N HIS A 88 8.20 -14.03 -0.15
CA HIS A 88 8.44 -14.16 1.30
C HIS A 88 7.31 -13.59 2.17
N ASN A 89 6.60 -12.55 1.71
CA ASN A 89 5.63 -11.79 2.51
C ASN A 89 4.25 -11.68 1.85
N LYS A 90 3.56 -12.82 1.69
CA LYS A 90 2.15 -12.80 1.29
C LYS A 90 1.34 -12.04 2.33
N THR A 91 0.43 -11.17 1.88
CA THR A 91 -0.49 -10.44 2.76
C THR A 91 -1.28 -11.43 3.59
N LYS A 92 -1.21 -11.25 4.91
CA LYS A 92 -1.82 -12.11 5.91
C LYS A 92 -2.77 -11.28 6.76
N ARG A 93 -3.99 -11.74 6.96
CA ARG A 93 -5.01 -11.05 7.76
C ARG A 93 -5.13 -11.69 9.13
N ILE A 94 -5.28 -10.89 10.19
CA ILE A 94 -5.58 -11.39 11.52
C ILE A 94 -7.09 -11.65 11.63
N LYS A 95 -7.50 -12.90 11.87
CA LYS A 95 -8.91 -13.33 11.98
C LYS A 95 -9.61 -12.67 13.18
N TYR A 96 -8.94 -12.61 14.33
CA TYR A 96 -9.45 -12.04 15.57
C TYR A 96 -8.48 -10.99 16.17
N PRO A 97 -8.56 -9.71 15.75
CA PRO A 97 -7.60 -8.68 16.17
C PRO A 97 -7.64 -8.36 17.67
N GLN A 98 -8.83 -8.45 18.30
CA GLN A 98 -8.97 -8.25 19.74
C GLN A 98 -8.25 -9.35 20.55
N PHE A 99 -8.28 -10.58 20.05
CA PHE A 99 -7.57 -11.70 20.67
C PHE A 99 -6.06 -11.51 20.59
N THR A 100 -5.54 -11.09 19.42
CA THR A 100 -4.11 -10.72 19.28
C THR A 100 -3.72 -9.59 20.23
N LYS A 101 -4.57 -8.56 20.38
CA LYS A 101 -4.33 -7.47 21.32
C LYS A 101 -4.22 -7.97 22.76
N MET A 102 -5.12 -8.86 23.18
CA MET A 102 -5.11 -9.45 24.52
C MET A 102 -3.85 -10.30 24.76
N VAL A 103 -3.45 -11.13 23.79
CA VAL A 103 -2.19 -11.90 23.87
C VAL A 103 -0.98 -10.98 24.01
N ASN A 104 -0.92 -9.89 23.25
CA ASN A 104 0.18 -8.93 23.32
C ASN A 104 0.23 -8.20 24.68
N ILE A 105 -0.93 -7.85 25.26
CA ILE A 105 -1.01 -7.29 26.61
C ILE A 105 -0.48 -8.30 27.63
N ALA A 106 -0.93 -9.56 27.58
CA ALA A 106 -0.47 -10.61 28.48
C ALA A 106 1.06 -10.84 28.38
N LEU A 107 1.62 -10.80 27.16
CA LEU A 107 3.07 -10.84 26.95
C LEU A 107 3.79 -9.63 27.56
N GLY A 108 3.22 -8.43 27.42
CA GLY A 108 3.74 -7.21 28.03
C GLY A 108 3.81 -7.30 29.55
N VAL A 109 2.72 -7.76 30.19
CA VAL A 109 2.64 -7.99 31.64
C VAL A 109 3.64 -9.08 32.07
N LYS A 110 3.72 -10.18 31.32
CA LYS A 110 4.70 -11.24 31.58
C LYS A 110 6.13 -10.72 31.55
N LYS A 111 6.46 -9.86 30.56
CA LYS A 111 7.77 -9.24 30.43
C LYS A 111 8.07 -8.26 31.57
N SER A 112 7.09 -7.45 32.00
CA SER A 112 7.26 -6.55 33.14
C SER A 112 7.46 -7.29 34.46
N LEU A 113 6.94 -8.52 34.59
CA LEU A 113 7.17 -9.41 35.73
C LEU A 113 8.51 -10.19 35.64
N GLY A 114 9.34 -9.93 34.63
CA GLY A 114 10.66 -10.56 34.49
C GLY A 114 10.64 -12.02 34.03
N ILE A 115 9.49 -12.55 33.59
CA ILE A 115 9.36 -13.96 33.19
C ILE A 115 9.89 -14.12 31.76
N LYS A 116 11.09 -14.71 31.63
CA LYS A 116 11.82 -14.87 30.35
C LYS A 116 11.43 -16.10 29.52
N SER A 117 10.54 -16.97 30.03
CA SER A 117 10.18 -18.20 29.32
C SER A 117 9.41 -17.94 28.03
N THR A 118 9.82 -18.52 26.92
CA THR A 118 9.11 -18.43 25.63
C THR A 118 8.77 -19.83 25.15
N PHE A 119 7.54 -20.28 25.41
CA PHE A 119 7.05 -21.60 24.97
C PHE A 119 6.52 -21.60 23.52
N GLY A 120 6.71 -20.50 22.77
CA GLY A 120 6.18 -20.34 21.41
C GLY A 120 4.65 -20.33 21.29
N ILE A 121 3.92 -20.30 22.43
CA ILE A 121 2.45 -20.35 22.47
C ILE A 121 1.86 -19.13 21.79
N ALA A 122 2.41 -17.94 22.05
CA ALA A 122 1.98 -16.71 21.40
C ALA A 122 2.16 -16.77 19.88
N ASP A 123 3.30 -17.30 19.40
CA ASP A 123 3.56 -17.45 17.97
C ASP A 123 2.62 -18.47 17.32
N ARG A 124 2.36 -19.61 17.99
CA ARG A 124 1.38 -20.60 17.52
C ARG A 124 -0.04 -20.02 17.46
N ILE A 125 -0.42 -19.24 18.47
CA ILE A 125 -1.72 -18.55 18.51
C ILE A 125 -1.80 -17.52 17.38
N HIS A 126 -0.77 -16.70 17.22
CA HIS A 126 -0.69 -15.70 16.17
C HIS A 126 -0.81 -16.35 14.78
N ASN A 127 -0.03 -17.40 14.52
CA ASN A 127 -0.07 -18.14 13.26
C ASN A 127 -1.45 -18.78 12.98
N LYS A 128 -2.11 -19.34 14.01
CA LYS A 128 -3.49 -19.85 13.87
C LYS A 128 -4.54 -18.75 13.70
N ASN A 129 -4.21 -17.53 14.12
CA ASN A 129 -5.07 -16.35 14.00
C ASN A 129 -4.78 -15.57 12.71
N ILE A 130 -3.91 -16.07 11.84
CA ILE A 130 -3.67 -15.53 10.50
C ILE A 130 -4.52 -16.30 9.49
N THR A 131 -5.10 -15.59 8.53
CA THR A 131 -5.81 -16.10 7.37
C THR A 131 -5.30 -15.42 6.11
N ASP A 132 -5.35 -16.12 4.98
CA ASP A 132 -5.01 -15.60 3.65
C ASP A 132 -6.19 -14.87 2.98
N GLU A 133 -7.28 -14.61 3.73
CA GLU A 133 -8.43 -13.86 3.24
C GLU A 133 -8.05 -12.46 2.74
N THR A 134 -8.68 -12.06 1.64
CA THR A 134 -8.54 -10.72 1.07
C THR A 134 -9.07 -9.65 2.04
N PRO A 135 -8.48 -8.44 2.04
CA PRO A 135 -8.99 -7.34 2.84
C PRO A 135 -10.48 -7.07 2.57
N LYS A 136 -11.20 -6.61 3.60
CA LYS A 136 -12.60 -6.19 3.43
C LYS A 136 -12.65 -5.11 2.35
N GLN A 137 -13.39 -5.38 1.28
CA GLN A 137 -13.58 -4.42 0.21
C GLN A 137 -14.32 -3.18 0.71
N LEU A 138 -13.97 -2.03 0.14
CA LEU A 138 -14.71 -0.79 0.36
C LEU A 138 -16.13 -0.92 -0.20
N SER A 139 -17.06 -0.15 0.36
CA SER A 139 -18.42 -0.10 -0.18
C SER A 139 -18.42 0.51 -1.58
N SER A 140 -19.38 0.13 -2.43
CA SER A 140 -19.52 0.68 -3.78
C SER A 140 -19.70 2.20 -3.80
N SER A 141 -20.36 2.77 -2.78
CA SER A 141 -20.52 4.23 -2.65
C SER A 141 -19.19 4.90 -2.34
N THR A 142 -18.40 4.37 -1.41
CA THR A 142 -17.06 4.88 -1.12
C THR A 142 -16.16 4.79 -2.36
N LEU A 143 -16.22 3.67 -3.07
CA LEU A 143 -15.47 3.44 -4.29
C LEU A 143 -15.81 4.46 -5.39
N ARG A 144 -17.09 4.81 -5.57
CA ARG A 144 -17.50 5.87 -6.50
C ARG A 144 -16.95 7.25 -6.10
N VAL A 145 -17.03 7.60 -4.83
CA VAL A 145 -16.45 8.87 -4.31
C VAL A 145 -14.95 8.96 -4.61
N LEU A 146 -14.21 7.85 -4.49
CA LEU A 146 -12.79 7.82 -4.83
C LEU A 146 -12.56 7.94 -6.34
N ALA A 147 -13.33 7.21 -7.16
CA ALA A 147 -13.22 7.28 -8.62
C ALA A 147 -13.44 8.71 -9.13
N ASP A 148 -14.50 9.38 -8.66
CA ASP A 148 -14.79 10.76 -9.02
C ASP A 148 -13.68 11.72 -8.55
N TYR A 149 -13.14 11.50 -7.34
CA TYR A 149 -12.05 12.34 -6.81
C TYR A 149 -10.75 12.22 -7.62
N PHE A 150 -10.42 11.03 -8.14
CA PHE A 150 -9.17 10.76 -8.86
C PHE A 150 -9.28 10.87 -10.38
N GLU A 151 -10.46 11.09 -10.96
CA GLU A 151 -10.70 11.06 -12.40
C GLU A 151 -9.70 11.93 -13.20
N ASN A 152 -9.56 13.21 -12.82
CA ASN A 152 -8.64 14.14 -13.47
C ASN A 152 -7.16 13.74 -13.31
N ASP A 153 -6.80 13.18 -12.15
CA ASP A 153 -5.44 12.74 -11.87
C ASP A 153 -5.09 11.49 -12.71
N ILE A 154 -6.04 10.55 -12.84
CA ILE A 154 -5.92 9.37 -13.69
C ILE A 154 -5.81 9.78 -15.17
N GLN A 155 -6.58 10.77 -15.62
CA GLN A 155 -6.45 11.30 -16.97
C GLN A 155 -5.07 11.93 -17.22
N THR A 156 -4.56 12.68 -16.24
CA THR A 156 -3.21 13.26 -16.30
C THR A 156 -2.15 12.15 -16.42
N LEU A 157 -2.25 11.11 -15.57
CA LEU A 157 -1.36 9.96 -15.60
C LEU A 157 -1.40 9.22 -16.95
N SER A 158 -2.61 9.02 -17.47
CA SER A 158 -2.85 8.37 -18.77
C SER A 158 -2.12 9.09 -19.91
N ASN A 159 -2.25 10.43 -19.94
CA ASN A 159 -1.60 11.27 -20.93
C ASN A 159 -0.06 11.23 -20.80
N LEU A 160 0.46 11.36 -19.57
CA LEU A 160 1.91 11.39 -19.31
C LEU A 160 2.61 10.06 -19.64
N LEU A 161 1.92 8.94 -19.42
CA LEU A 161 2.46 7.59 -19.63
C LEU A 161 2.04 6.96 -20.96
N ASN A 162 1.18 7.64 -21.72
CA ASN A 162 0.56 7.11 -22.95
C ASN A 162 -0.01 5.70 -22.73
N LYS A 163 -0.78 5.53 -21.64
CA LYS A 163 -1.36 4.23 -21.23
C LYS A 163 -2.77 4.42 -20.70
N ASP A 164 -3.69 3.57 -21.15
CA ASP A 164 -5.07 3.56 -20.66
C ASP A 164 -5.17 3.02 -19.22
N PHE A 165 -5.63 3.87 -18.31
CA PHE A 165 -5.98 3.53 -16.92
C PHE A 165 -7.48 3.58 -16.65
N SER A 166 -8.34 3.62 -17.69
CA SER A 166 -9.80 3.73 -17.52
C SER A 166 -10.41 2.61 -16.68
N LYS A 167 -9.74 1.45 -16.57
CA LYS A 167 -10.16 0.35 -15.68
C LYS A 167 -10.11 0.71 -14.20
N TRP A 168 -9.39 1.77 -13.83
CA TRP A 168 -9.33 2.29 -12.46
C TRP A 168 -10.53 3.18 -12.14
N ASN A 169 -11.23 3.68 -13.16
CA ASN A 169 -12.50 4.36 -13.00
C ASN A 169 -13.62 3.31 -12.90
N LEU A 170 -14.40 3.37 -11.81
CA LEU A 170 -15.52 2.47 -11.56
C LEU A 170 -16.79 2.85 -12.35
N ASN A 171 -16.68 3.83 -13.26
CA ASN A 171 -17.77 4.33 -14.09
C ASN A 171 -17.97 3.49 -15.37
N LYS A 172 -18.03 2.16 -15.23
CA LYS A 172 -18.55 1.25 -16.26
C LYS A 172 -19.53 0.26 -15.66
#